data_AF-A0A536I6N5-F1
#
_entry.id   AF-A0A536I6N5-F1
#
_cell.length_a   1.000
_cell.length_b   1.000
_cell.length_c   1.000
_cell.angle_alpha   90.00
_cell.angle_beta   90.00
_cell.angle_gamma   90.00
#
_symmetry.space_group_name_H-M   'P 1'
#
loop_
_entity.id
_entity.type
_entity.pdbx_description
1 polymer ?
#
loop_
_entity_poly.entity_id
_entity_poly.type
_entity_poly.pdbx_seq_one_letter_code
_entity_poly.pdbx_strand_id
1 'polypeptide(L)'
;MSADPIRGKTIRWTYEDGPMAGKAFEHTFASDGTVSWRQLGEPKKGQNGSAPEPSVRYEVARVNDDVYAVSYLARSGYTLTSVLDTRAGTVVSVASNEKELVVQRGTFEVARAAAAR
;
A
#
# COMPACT_ATOMS: atom_id res chain seq x y z
N MET A 1 -14.51 -13.35 11.06
CA MET A 1 -13.42 -12.39 10.78
C MET A 1 -13.82 -11.53 9.60
N SER A 2 -13.55 -10.22 9.65
CA SER A 2 -13.91 -9.28 8.57
C SER A 2 -13.34 -9.75 7.24
N ALA A 3 -14.11 -9.66 6.15
CA ALA A 3 -13.64 -9.95 4.79
C ALA A 3 -12.51 -8.99 4.36
N ASP A 4 -12.42 -7.83 5.01
CA ASP A 4 -11.42 -6.79 4.77
C ASP A 4 -10.79 -6.41 6.13
N PRO A 5 -9.59 -6.94 6.45
CA PRO A 5 -8.92 -6.67 7.72
C PRO A 5 -8.16 -5.34 7.72
N ILE A 6 -7.94 -4.71 6.56
CA ILE A 6 -7.15 -3.50 6.42
C ILE A 6 -8.00 -2.23 6.36
N ARG A 7 -9.30 -2.36 6.13
CA ARG A 7 -10.25 -1.23 6.13
C ARG A 7 -10.14 -0.36 7.37
N GLY A 8 -10.11 0.94 7.15
CA GLY A 8 -10.01 1.96 8.20
C GLY A 8 -8.62 2.13 8.79
N LYS A 9 -7.60 1.40 8.31
CA LYS A 9 -6.22 1.48 8.83
C LYS A 9 -5.33 2.33 7.93
N THR A 10 -4.28 2.87 8.53
CA THR A 10 -3.10 3.34 7.79
C THR A 10 -2.00 2.32 7.98
N ILE A 11 -1.45 1.83 6.88
CA ILE A 11 -0.37 0.84 6.84
C ILE A 11 0.84 1.51 6.22
N ARG A 12 2.01 1.34 6.83
CA ARG A 12 3.28 1.79 6.25
C ARG A 12 3.99 0.60 5.63
N TRP A 13 4.49 0.78 4.42
CA TRP A 13 5.31 -0.19 3.71
C TRP A 13 6.72 0.37 3.58
N THR A 14 7.74 -0.47 3.78
CA THR A 14 9.13 -0.13 3.49
C THR A 14 9.68 -1.15 2.52
N TYR A 15 10.14 -0.71 1.35
CA TYR A 15 10.66 -1.60 0.32
C TYR A 15 12.17 -1.76 0.44
N GLU A 16 12.63 -3.01 0.33
CA GLU A 16 14.02 -3.44 0.47
C GLU A 16 14.66 -3.71 -0.90
N ASP A 17 13.86 -4.10 -1.89
CA ASP A 17 14.31 -4.35 -3.27
C ASP A 17 13.45 -3.61 -4.31
N GLY A 18 13.84 -3.75 -5.58
CA GLY A 18 13.14 -3.17 -6.73
C GLY A 18 13.32 -1.64 -6.88
N PRO A 19 12.57 -1.00 -7.79
CA PRO A 19 12.72 0.43 -8.09
C PRO A 19 12.44 1.37 -6.90
N MET A 20 11.77 0.86 -5.87
CA MET A 20 11.42 1.59 -4.65
C MET A 20 12.27 1.19 -3.45
N ALA A 21 13.36 0.42 -3.63
CA ALA A 21 14.26 0.04 -2.56
C ALA A 21 14.72 1.25 -1.71
N GLY A 22 14.69 1.09 -0.38
CA GLY A 22 15.03 2.11 0.60
C GLY A 22 13.97 3.18 0.83
N LYS A 23 12.81 3.10 0.17
CA LYS A 23 11.70 4.06 0.33
C LYS A 23 10.60 3.48 1.20
N ALA A 24 9.94 4.37 1.93
CA ALA A 24 8.75 4.06 2.71
C ALA A 24 7.53 4.81 2.20
N PHE A 25 6.36 4.19 2.29
CA PHE A 25 5.07 4.75 1.87
C PHE A 25 4.02 4.51 2.94
N GLU A 26 3.15 5.49 3.15
CA GLU A 26 1.95 5.34 3.97
C GLU A 26 0.74 5.19 3.07
N HIS A 27 0.01 4.10 3.24
CA HIS A 27 -1.26 3.80 2.58
C HIS A 27 -2.39 3.91 3.61
N THR A 28 -3.35 4.78 3.35
CA THR A 28 -4.55 4.91 4.18
C THR A 28 -5.72 4.27 3.46
N PHE A 29 -6.19 3.14 3.99
CA PHE A 29 -7.37 2.41 3.53
C PHE A 29 -8.58 2.96 4.27
N ALA A 30 -9.34 3.85 3.63
CA ALA A 30 -10.49 4.49 4.24
C ALA A 30 -11.66 3.52 4.46
N SER A 31 -12.58 3.88 5.35
CA SER A 31 -13.75 3.06 5.67
C SER A 31 -14.73 2.87 4.50
N ASP A 32 -14.66 3.76 3.51
CA ASP A 32 -15.50 3.77 2.31
C ASP A 32 -15.00 2.81 1.20
N GLY A 33 -13.85 2.14 1.41
CA GLY A 33 -13.26 1.25 0.41
C GLY A 33 -12.34 1.95 -0.60
N THR A 34 -11.87 3.15 -0.27
CA THR A 34 -10.84 3.85 -1.03
C THR A 34 -9.46 3.78 -0.37
N VAL A 35 -8.41 3.94 -1.15
CA VAL A 35 -7.02 4.04 -0.69
C VAL A 35 -6.39 5.32 -1.25
N SER A 36 -5.68 6.03 -0.38
CA SER A 36 -4.75 7.12 -0.73
C SER A 36 -3.38 6.77 -0.18
N TRP A 37 -2.30 7.19 -0.86
CA TRP A 37 -0.95 6.92 -0.39
C TRP A 37 -0.03 8.12 -0.54
N ARG A 38 1.07 8.11 0.21
CA ARG A 38 2.16 9.09 0.10
C ARG A 38 3.49 8.43 0.37
N GLN A 39 4.55 8.91 -0.28
CA GLN A 39 5.91 8.56 0.11
C GLN A 39 6.29 9.30 1.39
N LEU A 40 7.04 8.64 2.26
CA LEU A 40 7.61 9.23 3.48
C LEU A 40 9.05 9.68 3.26
N GLY A 41 9.51 10.62 4.07
CA GLY A 41 10.85 11.23 4.01
C GLY A 41 10.82 12.71 3.65
N GLU A 42 11.98 13.36 3.71
CA GLU A 42 12.08 14.78 3.37
C GLU A 42 11.83 15.00 1.87
N PRO A 43 10.99 15.98 1.49
CA PRO A 43 10.88 16.38 0.11
C PRO A 43 12.25 16.78 -0.44
N LYS A 44 12.64 16.20 -1.58
CA LYS A 44 13.76 16.77 -2.35
C LYS A 44 13.40 18.22 -2.70
N LYS A 45 14.35 19.14 -2.55
CA LYS A 45 14.19 20.57 -2.84
C LYS A 45 13.49 20.76 -4.20
N GLY A 46 12.27 21.31 -4.20
CA GLY A 46 11.43 21.49 -5.40
C GLY A 46 10.28 20.49 -5.57
N GLN A 47 10.17 19.49 -4.69
CA GLN A 47 8.97 18.65 -4.55
C GLN A 47 8.27 19.08 -3.27
N ASN A 48 6.97 19.38 -3.32
CA ASN A 48 6.18 19.44 -2.10
C ASN A 48 6.31 18.07 -1.42
N GLY A 49 6.55 18.04 -0.10
CA GLY A 49 6.43 16.80 0.67
C GLY A 49 5.12 16.12 0.28
N SER A 50 5.17 14.83 -0.04
CA SER A 50 4.17 14.19 -0.90
C SER A 50 2.77 14.34 -0.32
N ALA A 51 2.01 15.31 -0.85
CA ALA A 51 0.58 15.35 -0.65
C ALA A 51 0.03 13.97 -0.99
N PRO A 52 -0.93 13.44 -0.20
CA PRO A 52 -1.52 12.15 -0.53
C PRO A 52 -2.03 12.16 -1.96
N GLU A 53 -1.72 11.09 -2.69
CA GLU A 53 -2.32 10.85 -3.99
C GLU A 53 -3.85 10.81 -3.86
N PRO A 54 -4.60 11.24 -4.89
CA PRO A 54 -6.05 11.18 -4.87
C PRO A 54 -6.55 9.78 -4.55
N SER A 55 -7.54 9.68 -3.66
CA SER A 55 -8.14 8.41 -3.28
C SER A 55 -8.73 7.67 -4.49
N VAL A 56 -8.46 6.37 -4.58
CA VAL A 56 -9.01 5.47 -5.60
C VAL A 56 -9.61 4.24 -4.93
N ARG A 57 -10.51 3.54 -5.62
CA ARG A 57 -11.04 2.26 -5.13
C ARG A 57 -9.91 1.22 -5.05
N TYR A 58 -9.91 0.44 -3.98
CA TYR A 58 -9.09 -0.76 -3.88
C TYR A 58 -9.98 -2.00 -3.81
N GLU A 59 -9.41 -3.14 -4.16
CA GLU A 59 -9.97 -4.46 -3.90
C GLU A 59 -9.06 -5.22 -2.94
N VAL A 60 -9.65 -6.06 -2.11
CA VAL A 60 -8.93 -6.95 -1.20
C VAL A 60 -9.52 -8.34 -1.27
N ALA A 61 -8.65 -9.35 -1.27
CA ALA A 61 -9.01 -10.75 -1.24
C ALA A 61 -8.18 -11.47 -0.19
N ARG A 62 -8.85 -12.26 0.65
CA ARG A 62 -8.18 -13.17 1.58
C ARG A 62 -7.58 -14.34 0.80
N VAL A 63 -6.30 -14.61 1.01
CA VAL A 63 -5.62 -15.81 0.49
C VAL A 63 -5.70 -16.93 1.53
N ASN A 64 -5.38 -16.62 2.79
CA ASN A 64 -5.54 -17.49 3.95
C ASN A 64 -5.69 -16.65 5.23
N ASP A 65 -5.49 -17.22 6.43
CA ASP A 65 -5.69 -16.54 7.71
C ASP A 65 -4.75 -15.34 7.93
N ASP A 66 -3.52 -15.44 7.40
CA ASP A 66 -2.46 -14.46 7.62
C ASP A 66 -2.10 -13.68 6.34
N VAL A 67 -2.63 -14.08 5.18
CA VAL A 67 -2.22 -13.53 3.88
C VAL A 67 -3.40 -12.92 3.11
N TYR A 68 -3.20 -11.69 2.64
CA TYR A 68 -4.20 -10.91 1.89
C TYR A 68 -3.59 -10.33 0.63
N ALA A 69 -4.32 -10.39 -0.48
CA ALA A 69 -4.00 -9.66 -1.70
C ALA A 69 -4.81 -8.36 -1.74
N VAL A 70 -4.16 -7.26 -2.13
CA VAL A 70 -4.73 -5.92 -2.27
C VAL A 70 -4.38 -5.41 -3.65
N SER A 71 -5.32 -4.81 -4.36
CA SER A 71 -5.03 -4.20 -5.67
C SER A 71 -5.76 -2.88 -5.85
N TYR A 72 -5.11 -1.92 -6.50
CA TYR A 72 -5.76 -0.67 -6.91
C TYR A 72 -5.11 -0.11 -8.18
N LEU A 73 -5.93 0.58 -8.98
CA LEU A 73 -5.48 1.34 -10.15
C LEU A 73 -5.35 2.82 -9.77
N ALA A 74 -4.12 3.31 -9.77
CA ALA A 74 -3.82 4.72 -9.55
C ALA A 74 -4.22 5.57 -10.76
N ARG A 75 -4.49 6.86 -10.53
CA ARG A 75 -4.77 7.82 -11.62
C ARG A 75 -3.60 8.00 -12.60
N SER A 76 -2.39 7.66 -12.18
CA SER A 76 -1.20 7.64 -13.05
C SER A 76 -1.21 6.53 -14.09
N GLY A 77 -2.15 5.57 -14.01
CA GLY A 77 -2.21 4.39 -14.88
C GLY A 77 -1.50 3.16 -14.33
N TYR A 78 -0.77 3.28 -13.21
CA TYR A 78 -0.21 2.11 -12.54
C TYR A 78 -1.26 1.36 -11.73
N THR A 79 -1.31 0.05 -11.92
CA THR A 79 -1.91 -0.87 -10.96
C THR A 79 -0.85 -1.30 -9.97
N LEU A 80 -1.14 -1.17 -8.67
CA LEU A 80 -0.33 -1.78 -7.62
C LEU A 80 -1.09 -2.98 -7.07
N THR A 81 -0.52 -4.17 -7.23
CA THR A 81 -1.04 -5.40 -6.63
C THR A 81 -0.07 -5.89 -5.57
N SER A 82 -0.53 -5.99 -4.33
CA SER A 82 0.31 -6.29 -3.17
C SER A 82 -0.24 -7.48 -2.40
N VAL A 83 0.64 -8.40 -2.02
CA VAL A 83 0.36 -9.48 -1.09
C VAL A 83 0.97 -9.12 0.26
N LEU A 84 0.15 -9.12 1.30
CA LEU A 84 0.49 -8.79 2.68
C LEU A 84 0.43 -10.06 3.52
N ASP A 85 1.56 -10.48 4.08
CA ASP A 85 1.64 -11.54 5.09
C ASP A 85 1.70 -10.89 6.48
N THR A 86 0.59 -10.91 7.21
CA THR A 86 0.45 -10.29 8.53
C THR A 86 1.18 -11.04 9.64
N ARG A 87 1.51 -12.31 9.43
CA ARG A 87 2.27 -13.10 10.40
C ARG A 87 3.76 -12.79 10.29
N ALA A 88 4.27 -12.68 9.07
CA ALA A 88 5.66 -12.34 8.81
C ALA A 88 5.93 -10.81 8.83
N GLY A 89 4.90 -9.98 8.66
CA GLY A 89 5.05 -8.53 8.50
C GLY A 89 5.69 -8.15 7.16
N THR A 90 5.50 -8.97 6.13
CA THR A 90 6.16 -8.80 4.81
C THR A 90 5.16 -8.45 3.72
N VAL A 91 5.64 -7.68 2.75
CA VAL A 91 4.87 -7.28 1.57
C VAL A 91 5.64 -7.63 0.31
N VAL A 92 4.92 -8.21 -0.66
CA VAL A 92 5.38 -8.31 -2.05
C VAL A 92 4.40 -7.50 -2.89
N SER A 93 4.90 -6.54 -3.66
CA SER A 93 4.11 -5.72 -4.55
C SER A 93 4.58 -5.85 -5.99
N VAL A 94 3.63 -5.90 -6.90
CA VAL A 94 3.85 -5.77 -8.33
C VAL A 94 3.24 -4.44 -8.77
N ALA A 95 4.09 -3.51 -9.20
CA ALA A 95 3.65 -2.29 -9.85
C ALA A 95 3.67 -2.53 -11.36
N SER A 96 2.54 -2.30 -12.03
CA SER A 96 2.42 -2.56 -13.45
C SER A 96 1.59 -1.50 -14.17
N ASN A 97 1.90 -1.28 -15.43
CA ASN A 97 1.08 -0.52 -16.39
C ASN A 97 1.34 -1.08 -17.80
N GLU A 98 1.06 -0.31 -18.85
CA GLU A 98 1.26 -0.72 -20.24
C GLU A 98 2.74 -0.78 -20.68
N LYS A 99 3.67 -0.28 -19.87
CA LYS A 99 5.11 -0.17 -20.18
C LYS A 99 6.00 -0.94 -19.22
N GLU A 100 5.58 -1.07 -17.97
CA GLU A 100 6.38 -1.58 -16.88
C GLU A 100 5.66 -2.71 -16.15
N LEU A 101 6.44 -3.68 -15.70
CA LEU A 101 6.02 -4.78 -14.84
C LEU A 101 7.18 -5.08 -13.88
N VAL A 102 7.09 -4.55 -12.67
CA VAL A 102 8.19 -4.62 -11.70
C VAL A 102 7.71 -5.17 -10.36
N VAL A 103 8.53 -6.03 -9.78
CA VAL A 103 8.32 -6.56 -8.42
C VAL A 103 9.17 -5.79 -7.43
N GLN A 104 8.62 -5.56 -6.24
CA GLN A 104 9.30 -5.00 -5.10
C GLN A 104 8.80 -5.66 -3.81
N ARG A 105 9.71 -5.87 -2.87
CA ARG A 105 9.50 -6.60 -1.61
C ARG A 105 9.97 -5.77 -0.44
N GLY A 106 9.41 -6.05 0.72
CA GLY A 106 9.91 -5.50 1.97
C GLY A 106 8.97 -5.83 3.12
N THR A 107 8.85 -4.88 4.03
CA THR A 107 8.10 -5.05 5.29
C THR A 107 6.92 -4.09 5.35
N PHE A 108 5.96 -4.40 6.21
CA PHE A 108 4.89 -3.47 6.54
C PHE A 108 4.51 -3.51 8.01
N GLU A 109 3.98 -2.38 8.47
CA GLU A 109 3.45 -2.21 9.82
C GLU A 109 2.16 -1.38 9.82
N VAL A 110 1.27 -1.65 10.79
CA VAL A 110 0.06 -0.85 10.98
C VAL A 110 0.45 0.45 11.71
N ALA A 111 0.62 1.53 10.95
CA ALA A 111 0.96 2.85 11.50
C ALA A 111 -0.20 3.49 12.27
N ARG A 112 -1.46 3.22 11.87
CA ARG A 112 -2.66 3.63 12.60
C ARG A 112 -3.73 2.55 12.53
N ALA A 113 -4.24 2.15 13.68
CA ALA A 113 -5.36 1.22 13.77
C ALA A 113 -6.68 1.90 13.36
N ALA A 114 -7.63 1.07 12.92
CA ALA A 114 -9.00 1.52 12.71
C ALA A 114 -9.57 2.07 14.02
N ALA A 115 -10.34 3.15 13.93
CA ALA A 115 -11.03 3.68 15.10
C ALA A 115 -11.96 2.60 15.68
N ALA A 116 -11.87 2.38 17.00
CA ALA A 116 -12.87 1.59 17.70
C ALA A 116 -14.22 2.30 17.55
N ARG A 117 -15.23 1.55 17.11
CA ARG A 117 -16.62 2.01 17.10
C ARG A 117 -17.21 1.89 18.49
#